data_AF-A0A7V1BEP1-F1
#
_entry.id   AF-A0A7V1BEP1-F1
#
_cell.length_a   1.000
_cell.length_b   1.000
_cell.length_c   1.000
_cell.angle_alpha   90.00
_cell.angle_beta   90.00
_cell.angle_gamma   90.00
#
_symmetry.space_group_name_H-M   'P 1'
#
loop_
_entity.id
_entity.type
_entity.pdbx_description
1 polymer ?
#
loop_
_entity_poly.entity_id
_entity_poly.type
_entity_poly.pdbx_seq_one_letter_code
_entity_poly.pdbx_strand_id
1 'polypeptide(L)'
;MRKLLTSILMGVVLCTALPVSAGTSGGVTYRYLDRPFLELLGYLEGPKGYNDITGFTDLRPVRPVSQMTIREVLDFQMMLRQKGAKSSAMGRYQFIYKTLDYLVKLHDMDTNQLFDKRMQDHLARLEMARCGFYDRTLDVREVGDCLAHTWAALPLLTGKNRGKSRYVETGINSARTSPEVMEAILRARSVRDVLLAAELKPAQAGFNVSGQIYGNKGHPMRLARVRRAADLDGPSQLAPRRSPSPEPRPKNLEIQ
;
A
#
# COMPACT_ATOMS: atom_id res chain seq x y z
N MET A 1 83.54 -47.20 3.80
CA MET A 1 82.85 -48.52 3.77
C MET A 1 81.67 -48.40 4.74
N ARG A 2 80.39 -48.64 4.46
CA ARG A 2 79.62 -49.31 3.40
C ARG A 2 78.35 -48.48 3.14
N LYS A 3 77.87 -48.53 1.89
CA LYS A 3 76.59 -47.96 1.44
C LYS A 3 75.43 -48.78 2.03
N LEU A 4 74.35 -48.13 2.44
CA LEU A 4 73.00 -48.71 2.36
C LEU A 4 72.02 -47.63 1.91
N LEU A 5 71.44 -47.85 0.72
CA LEU A 5 70.31 -47.11 0.20
C LEU A 5 69.06 -47.57 0.96
N THR A 6 68.24 -46.61 1.41
CA THR A 6 66.84 -46.86 1.73
C THR A 6 66.01 -45.76 1.09
N SER A 7 65.35 -46.14 0.02
CA SER A 7 64.35 -45.36 -0.70
C SER A 7 63.10 -45.25 0.18
N ILE A 8 62.62 -44.03 0.46
CA ILE A 8 61.30 -43.81 1.04
C ILE A 8 60.52 -42.85 0.13
N LEU A 9 59.41 -43.37 -0.36
CA LEU A 9 58.42 -42.79 -1.23
C LEU A 9 57.88 -41.45 -0.70
N MET A 10 57.90 -40.43 -1.55
CA MET A 10 57.21 -39.16 -1.37
C MET A 10 55.71 -39.39 -1.68
N GLY A 11 54.91 -39.61 -0.64
CA GLY A 11 53.46 -39.69 -0.76
C GLY A 11 52.84 -38.29 -0.90
N VAL A 12 52.48 -37.91 -2.13
CA VAL A 12 51.65 -36.73 -2.40
C VAL A 12 50.21 -37.09 -2.01
N VAL A 13 49.73 -36.54 -0.88
CA VAL A 13 48.31 -36.57 -0.54
C VAL A 13 47.61 -35.55 -1.43
N LEU A 14 47.06 -36.02 -2.54
CA LEU A 14 46.19 -35.24 -3.40
C LEU A 14 44.82 -35.13 -2.71
N CYS A 15 44.63 -34.05 -1.95
CA CYS A 15 43.34 -33.70 -1.35
C CYS A 15 42.40 -33.26 -2.49
N THR A 16 41.71 -34.21 -3.13
CA THR A 16 40.66 -33.91 -4.09
C THR A 16 39.47 -33.35 -3.32
N ALA A 17 39.38 -32.04 -3.23
CA ALA A 17 38.15 -31.37 -2.85
C ALA A 17 37.10 -31.72 -3.91
N LEU A 18 36.14 -32.57 -3.53
CA LEU A 18 34.95 -32.80 -4.34
C LEU A 18 34.27 -31.45 -4.56
N PRO A 19 33.87 -31.10 -5.79
CA PRO A 19 33.02 -29.94 -5.97
C PRO A 19 31.68 -30.29 -5.30
N VAL A 20 31.39 -29.62 -4.18
CA VAL A 20 30.02 -29.50 -3.71
C VAL A 20 29.28 -28.77 -4.82
N SER A 21 28.55 -29.51 -5.64
CA SER A 21 27.52 -28.92 -6.50
C SER A 21 26.55 -28.23 -5.55
N ALA A 22 26.66 -26.91 -5.46
CA ALA A 22 25.62 -26.08 -4.89
C ALA A 22 24.34 -26.43 -5.65
N GLY A 23 23.45 -27.16 -5.00
CA GLY A 23 22.12 -27.39 -5.52
C GLY A 23 21.53 -26.02 -5.81
N THR A 24 21.35 -25.70 -7.09
CA THR A 24 20.44 -24.63 -7.50
C THR A 24 19.06 -25.07 -7.04
N SER A 25 18.70 -24.71 -5.80
CA SER A 25 17.31 -24.56 -5.44
C SER A 25 16.80 -23.44 -6.34
N GLY A 26 16.24 -23.84 -7.49
CA GLY A 26 15.46 -22.97 -8.34
C GLY A 26 14.31 -22.47 -7.49
N GLY A 27 14.53 -21.39 -6.75
CA GLY A 27 13.53 -20.76 -5.91
C GLY A 27 12.38 -20.40 -6.83
N VAL A 28 11.22 -21.01 -6.59
CA VAL A 28 10.01 -20.65 -7.33
C VAL A 28 9.80 -19.15 -7.11
N THR A 29 10.06 -18.35 -8.13
CA THR A 29 9.84 -16.91 -8.09
C THR A 29 8.33 -16.72 -8.13
N TYR A 30 7.69 -16.65 -6.97
CA TYR A 30 6.26 -16.45 -6.91
C TYR A 30 5.95 -15.05 -7.44
N ARG A 31 5.20 -14.99 -8.55
CA ARG A 31 4.73 -13.73 -9.11
C ARG A 31 3.73 -13.10 -8.13
N TYR A 32 4.06 -11.93 -7.62
CA TYR A 32 3.13 -11.12 -6.84
C TYR A 32 2.00 -10.58 -7.72
N LEU A 33 0.81 -10.50 -7.12
CA LEU A 33 -0.40 -9.98 -7.72
C LEU A 33 -0.72 -8.62 -7.08
N ASP A 34 0.14 -7.64 -7.33
CA ASP A 34 0.02 -6.27 -6.83
C ASP A 34 -1.02 -5.44 -7.60
N ARG A 35 -1.20 -5.74 -8.89
CA ARG A 35 -2.06 -4.96 -9.78
C ARG A 35 -3.51 -4.90 -9.31
N PRO A 36 -4.18 -5.98 -8.86
CA PRO A 36 -5.53 -5.89 -8.32
C PRO A 36 -5.64 -4.93 -7.12
N PHE A 37 -4.65 -4.93 -6.23
CA PHE A 37 -4.61 -3.99 -5.10
C PHE A 37 -4.43 -2.54 -5.57
N LEU A 38 -3.50 -2.29 -6.49
CA LEU A 38 -3.30 -0.97 -7.09
C LEU A 38 -4.52 -0.47 -7.87
N GLU A 39 -5.30 -1.36 -8.49
CA GLU A 39 -6.56 -1.00 -9.14
C GLU A 39 -7.64 -0.62 -8.13
N LEU A 40 -7.83 -1.42 -7.07
CA LEU A 40 -8.75 -1.05 -5.98
C LEU A 40 -8.35 0.29 -5.37
N LEU A 41 -7.09 0.43 -4.98
CA LEU A 41 -6.59 1.63 -4.32
C LEU A 41 -6.81 2.88 -5.18
N GLY A 42 -6.46 2.80 -6.47
CA GLY A 42 -6.68 3.90 -7.40
C GLY A 42 -8.16 4.24 -7.61
N TYR A 43 -9.04 3.24 -7.61
CA TYR A 43 -10.48 3.46 -7.68
C TYR A 43 -11.02 4.17 -6.43
N LEU A 44 -10.53 3.80 -5.24
CA LEU A 44 -10.99 4.38 -3.97
C LEU A 44 -10.46 5.80 -3.74
N GLU A 45 -9.18 6.03 -4.00
CA GLU A 45 -8.48 7.27 -3.66
C GLU A 45 -8.57 8.32 -4.77
N GLY A 46 -8.16 7.98 -5.99
CA GLY A 46 -8.06 8.91 -7.12
C GLY A 46 -8.83 8.41 -8.35
N PRO A 47 -10.18 8.36 -8.32
CA PRO A 47 -10.98 7.80 -9.40
C PRO A 47 -10.86 8.58 -10.73
N LYS A 48 -10.32 9.81 -10.73
CA LYS A 48 -10.02 10.56 -11.98
C LYS A 48 -8.64 10.21 -12.57
N GLY A 49 -7.94 9.24 -11.99
CA GLY A 49 -6.72 8.64 -12.54
C GLY A 49 -5.43 9.36 -12.14
N TYR A 50 -4.38 9.20 -12.93
CA TYR A 50 -3.02 9.69 -12.62
C TYR A 50 -2.88 11.22 -12.59
N ASN A 51 -3.92 11.94 -13.02
CA ASN A 51 -3.99 13.38 -12.98
C ASN A 51 -4.97 13.92 -11.93
N ASP A 52 -5.50 13.05 -11.07
CA ASP A 52 -6.44 13.46 -10.04
C ASP A 52 -5.77 14.40 -9.04
N ILE A 53 -6.49 15.45 -8.66
CA ILE A 53 -6.06 16.46 -7.70
C ILE A 53 -7.17 16.54 -6.67
N THR A 54 -6.77 16.68 -5.41
CA THR A 54 -7.70 16.79 -4.30
C THR A 54 -8.83 17.79 -4.56
N GLY A 55 -10.04 17.44 -4.13
CA GLY A 55 -11.21 18.32 -4.18
C GLY A 55 -11.16 19.50 -3.20
N PHE A 56 -10.14 19.58 -2.33
CA PHE A 56 -10.02 20.65 -1.31
C PHE A 56 -9.39 21.95 -1.83
N THR A 57 -9.30 22.11 -3.15
CA THR A 57 -8.81 23.32 -3.79
C THR A 57 -9.34 23.43 -5.20
N ASP A 58 -9.54 24.67 -5.68
CA ASP A 58 -9.79 24.97 -7.09
C ASP A 58 -8.52 25.30 -7.86
N LEU A 59 -7.39 25.44 -7.16
CA LEU A 59 -6.10 25.69 -7.79
C LEU A 59 -5.68 24.48 -8.62
N ARG A 60 -5.19 24.73 -9.84
CA ARG A 60 -4.72 23.70 -10.76
C ARG A 60 -3.30 24.01 -11.21
N PRO A 61 -2.47 22.99 -11.44
CA PRO A 61 -1.17 23.17 -12.05
C PRO A 61 -1.34 23.58 -13.52
N VAL A 62 -0.30 24.18 -14.09
CA VAL A 62 -0.28 24.65 -15.48
C VAL A 62 -0.40 23.52 -16.51
N ARG A 63 -0.14 22.28 -16.11
CA ARG A 63 -0.20 21.07 -16.93
C ARG A 63 -0.60 19.87 -16.07
N PRO A 64 -1.10 18.77 -16.67
CA PRO A 64 -1.45 17.56 -15.92
C PRO A 64 -0.29 17.08 -15.04
N VAL A 65 -0.57 16.68 -13.78
CA VAL A 65 0.48 16.29 -12.82
C VAL A 65 1.33 15.11 -13.31
N SER A 66 0.78 14.24 -14.14
CA SER A 66 1.51 13.12 -14.77
C SER A 66 2.55 13.57 -15.79
N GLN A 67 2.54 14.84 -16.19
CA GLN A 67 3.54 15.43 -17.06
C GLN A 67 4.57 16.24 -16.25
N MET A 68 4.29 16.56 -14.99
CA MET A 68 5.19 17.30 -14.11
C MET A 68 6.30 16.39 -13.59
N THR A 69 7.48 16.95 -13.32
CA THR A 69 8.52 16.32 -12.52
C THR A 69 8.05 16.15 -11.07
N ILE A 70 8.65 15.22 -10.34
CA ILE A 70 8.38 15.06 -8.90
C ILE A 70 8.63 16.38 -8.16
N ARG A 71 9.70 17.12 -8.52
CA ARG A 71 10.00 18.44 -7.95
C ARG A 71 8.85 19.42 -8.14
N GLU A 72 8.36 19.58 -9.36
CA GLU A 72 7.25 20.50 -9.64
C GLU A 72 5.96 20.07 -8.92
N VAL A 73 5.71 18.76 -8.76
CA VAL A 73 4.58 18.26 -7.96
C VAL A 73 4.73 18.65 -6.49
N LEU A 74 5.90 18.44 -5.89
CA LEU A 74 6.19 18.84 -4.52
C LEU A 74 6.05 20.35 -4.31
N ASP A 75 6.51 21.16 -5.25
CA ASP A 75 6.40 22.62 -5.21
C ASP A 75 4.93 23.06 -5.28
N PHE A 76 4.15 22.46 -6.18
CA PHE A 76 2.71 22.74 -6.27
C PHE A 76 1.97 22.30 -5.00
N GLN A 77 2.28 21.13 -4.45
CA GLN A 77 1.75 20.66 -3.17
C GLN A 77 2.10 21.59 -2.00
N MET A 78 3.33 22.11 -1.95
CA MET A 78 3.75 23.08 -0.94
C MET A 78 2.96 24.38 -1.07
N MET A 79 2.78 24.89 -2.28
CA MET A 79 1.97 26.09 -2.54
C MET A 79 0.52 25.91 -2.06
N LEU A 80 -0.11 24.76 -2.33
CA LEU A 80 -1.45 24.46 -1.82
C LEU A 80 -1.52 24.52 -0.30
N ARG A 81 -0.51 23.95 0.39
CA ARG A 81 -0.41 23.98 1.86
C ARG A 81 -0.25 25.39 2.39
N GLN A 82 0.60 26.21 1.76
CA GLN A 82 0.81 27.62 2.14
C GLN A 82 -0.47 28.44 1.98
N LYS A 83 -1.32 28.11 1.01
CA LYS A 83 -2.64 28.73 0.80
C LYS A 83 -3.75 28.14 1.66
N GLY A 84 -3.43 27.24 2.60
CA GLY A 84 -4.39 26.69 3.56
C GLY A 84 -5.30 25.58 3.02
N ALA A 85 -4.95 24.93 1.90
CA ALA A 85 -5.70 23.78 1.41
C ALA A 85 -5.69 22.64 2.45
N LYS A 86 -6.85 22.02 2.69
CA LYS A 86 -7.00 20.92 3.67
C LYS A 86 -6.21 19.66 3.29
N SER A 87 -5.90 19.49 2.01
CA SER A 87 -5.06 18.42 1.49
C SER A 87 -4.19 18.91 0.35
N SER A 88 -3.08 18.21 0.15
CA SER A 88 -2.18 18.36 -1.01
C SER A 88 -2.20 17.11 -1.89
N ALA A 89 -3.17 16.22 -1.71
CA ALA A 89 -3.21 14.93 -2.38
C ALA A 89 -3.27 15.06 -3.91
N MET A 90 -2.42 14.30 -4.60
CA MET A 90 -2.31 14.29 -6.05
C MET A 90 -2.05 12.89 -6.59
N GLY A 91 -2.44 12.71 -7.85
CA GLY A 91 -2.27 11.48 -8.59
C GLY A 91 -3.28 10.41 -8.23
N ARG A 92 -3.13 9.25 -8.89
CA ARG A 92 -4.05 8.11 -8.78
C ARG A 92 -4.15 7.57 -7.36
N TYR A 93 -3.06 7.70 -6.59
CA TYR A 93 -2.92 7.19 -5.24
C TYR A 93 -2.93 8.28 -4.17
N GLN A 94 -3.35 9.51 -4.55
CA GLN A 94 -3.56 10.64 -3.65
C GLN A 94 -2.39 10.92 -2.69
N PHE A 95 -1.15 10.85 -3.20
CA PHE A 95 0.04 11.17 -2.40
C PHE A 95 -0.05 12.62 -1.90
N ILE A 96 0.01 12.81 -0.59
CA ILE A 96 0.16 14.15 0.02
C ILE A 96 1.63 14.55 0.07
N TYR A 97 1.90 15.86 0.22
CA TYR A 97 3.26 16.41 0.27
C TYR A 97 4.21 15.61 1.18
N LYS A 98 3.78 15.36 2.42
CA LYS A 98 4.65 14.71 3.43
C LYS A 98 5.04 13.29 3.04
N THR A 99 4.11 12.53 2.44
CA THR A 99 4.37 11.15 2.00
C THR A 99 5.28 11.14 0.77
N LEU A 100 5.00 11.97 -0.23
CA LEU A 100 5.83 12.05 -1.43
C LEU A 100 7.26 12.50 -1.11
N ASP A 101 7.41 13.58 -0.33
CA ASP A 101 8.72 14.10 0.11
C ASP A 101 9.49 13.06 0.91
N TYR A 102 8.82 12.31 1.79
CA TYR A 102 9.42 11.23 2.55
C TYR A 102 9.94 10.11 1.64
N LEU A 103 9.13 9.61 0.71
CA LEU A 103 9.54 8.52 -0.20
C LEU A 103 10.72 8.92 -1.08
N VAL A 104 10.68 10.14 -1.63
CA VAL A 104 11.75 10.68 -2.47
C VAL A 104 13.07 10.71 -1.70
N LYS A 105 13.05 11.20 -0.46
CA LYS A 105 14.24 11.26 0.39
C LYS A 105 14.73 9.89 0.83
N LEU A 106 13.82 9.01 1.22
CA LEU A 106 14.16 7.67 1.70
C LEU A 106 14.86 6.83 0.62
N HIS A 107 14.46 7.00 -0.64
CA HIS A 107 14.96 6.21 -1.76
C HIS A 107 15.94 6.96 -2.67
N ASP A 108 16.40 8.15 -2.25
CA ASP A 108 17.31 9.01 -3.02
C ASP A 108 16.85 9.18 -4.50
N MET A 109 15.55 9.45 -4.67
CA MET A 109 14.96 9.50 -6.00
C MET A 109 15.34 10.81 -6.71
N ASP A 110 15.71 10.71 -7.99
CA ASP A 110 15.92 11.89 -8.83
C ASP A 110 14.59 12.65 -9.03
N THR A 111 14.49 13.81 -8.38
CA THR A 111 13.30 14.66 -8.44
C THR A 111 13.00 15.26 -9.81
N ASN A 112 13.93 15.15 -10.77
CA ASN A 112 13.72 15.58 -12.16
C ASN A 112 12.95 14.53 -12.98
N GLN A 113 12.76 13.32 -12.46
CA GLN A 113 11.92 12.32 -13.10
C GLN A 113 10.45 12.74 -13.09
N LEU A 114 9.71 12.35 -14.13
CA LEU A 114 8.29 12.63 -14.24
C LEU A 114 7.49 11.88 -13.17
N PHE A 115 6.51 12.56 -12.59
CA PHE A 115 5.48 11.98 -11.73
C PHE A 115 4.39 11.27 -12.58
N ASP A 116 4.82 10.55 -13.60
CA ASP A 116 3.96 9.87 -14.56
C ASP A 116 3.27 8.62 -13.98
N LYS A 117 2.52 7.91 -14.82
CA LYS A 117 1.86 6.66 -14.42
C LYS A 117 2.82 5.64 -13.81
N ARG A 118 3.99 5.44 -14.43
CA ARG A 118 4.97 4.44 -13.99
C ARG A 118 5.55 4.84 -12.64
N MET A 119 5.87 6.13 -12.47
CA MET A 119 6.40 6.67 -11.22
C MET A 119 5.38 6.57 -10.08
N GLN A 120 4.12 6.95 -10.32
CA GLN A 120 3.06 6.83 -9.31
C GLN A 120 2.80 5.37 -8.90
N ASP A 121 2.75 4.44 -9.87
CA ASP A 121 2.64 3.01 -9.59
C ASP A 121 3.86 2.50 -8.79
N HIS A 122 5.07 3.03 -9.07
CA HIS A 122 6.29 2.66 -8.34
C HIS A 122 6.27 3.16 -6.90
N LEU A 123 5.95 4.44 -6.66
CA LEU A 123 5.83 5.03 -5.33
C LEU A 123 4.78 4.29 -4.47
N ALA A 124 3.66 3.89 -5.06
CA ALA A 124 2.63 3.14 -4.36
C ALA A 124 3.15 1.76 -3.91
N ARG A 125 3.96 1.10 -4.76
CA ARG A 125 4.61 -0.17 -4.40
C ARG A 125 5.65 -0.01 -3.30
N LEU A 126 6.36 1.12 -3.23
CA LEU A 126 7.31 1.38 -2.14
C LEU A 126 6.57 1.48 -0.79
N GLU A 127 5.44 2.20 -0.73
CA GLU A 127 4.58 2.22 0.46
C GLU A 127 4.03 0.82 0.80
N MET A 128 3.55 0.08 -0.20
CA MET A 128 3.08 -1.30 -0.02
C MET A 128 4.18 -2.20 0.55
N ALA A 129 5.41 -2.09 0.03
CA ALA A 129 6.56 -2.86 0.52
C ALA A 129 6.91 -2.48 1.97
N ARG A 130 6.84 -1.19 2.31
CA ARG A 130 7.08 -0.70 3.69
C ARG A 130 6.07 -1.27 4.69
N CYS A 131 4.85 -1.58 4.24
CA CYS A 131 3.81 -2.25 5.03
C CYS A 131 3.84 -3.79 4.92
N GLY A 132 4.86 -4.38 4.29
CA GLY A 132 5.01 -5.82 4.22
C GLY A 132 4.04 -6.51 3.24
N PHE A 133 3.50 -5.79 2.25
CA PHE A 133 2.62 -6.39 1.23
C PHE A 133 3.27 -7.58 0.51
N TYR A 134 4.58 -7.55 0.31
CA TYR A 134 5.29 -8.62 -0.39
C TYR A 134 5.80 -9.72 0.56
N ASP A 135 5.65 -9.54 1.88
CA ASP A 135 5.98 -10.56 2.86
C ASP A 135 4.73 -11.40 3.16
N ARG A 136 4.75 -12.65 2.67
CA ARG A 136 3.62 -13.58 2.82
C ARG A 136 3.51 -14.14 4.24
N THR A 137 4.55 -14.01 5.07
CA THR A 137 4.57 -14.52 6.44
C THR A 137 3.83 -13.63 7.42
N LEU A 138 3.57 -12.36 7.05
CA LEU A 138 2.87 -11.39 7.88
C LEU A 138 1.35 -11.59 7.87
N ASP A 139 0.69 -11.34 9.01
CA ASP A 139 -0.77 -11.32 9.12
C ASP A 139 -1.31 -10.23 8.18
N VAL A 140 -2.25 -10.63 7.32
CA VAL A 140 -2.93 -9.72 6.38
C VAL A 140 -3.61 -8.56 7.09
N ARG A 141 -4.04 -8.74 8.34
CA ARG A 141 -4.66 -7.67 9.13
C ARG A 141 -3.66 -6.61 9.55
N GLU A 142 -2.45 -7.00 9.94
CA GLU A 142 -1.36 -6.07 10.29
C GLU A 142 -0.90 -5.30 9.04
N VAL A 143 -0.73 -6.01 7.92
CA VAL A 143 -0.42 -5.40 6.62
C VAL A 143 -1.50 -4.39 6.25
N GLY A 144 -2.79 -4.77 6.33
CA GLY A 144 -3.89 -3.88 5.98
C GLY A 144 -4.04 -2.67 6.90
N ASP A 145 -3.82 -2.82 8.21
CA ASP A 145 -3.81 -1.70 9.14
C ASP A 145 -2.66 -0.72 8.82
N CYS A 146 -1.46 -1.22 8.51
CA CYS A 146 -0.36 -0.37 8.06
C CYS A 146 -0.72 0.40 6.78
N LEU A 147 -1.33 -0.25 5.79
CA LEU A 147 -1.77 0.40 4.55
C LEU A 147 -2.84 1.48 4.85
N ALA A 148 -3.77 1.22 5.78
CA ALA A 148 -4.79 2.18 6.21
C ALA A 148 -4.23 3.40 6.97
N HIS A 149 -2.98 3.34 7.45
CA HIS A 149 -2.24 4.50 7.97
C HIS A 149 -1.64 5.38 6.87
N THR A 150 -1.69 4.94 5.62
CA THR A 150 -1.17 5.69 4.46
C THR A 150 -2.32 6.23 3.61
N TRP A 151 -3.35 5.42 3.39
CA TRP A 151 -4.48 5.75 2.51
C TRP A 151 -5.78 5.80 3.28
N ALA A 152 -6.39 6.99 3.29
CA ALA A 152 -7.53 7.31 4.14
C ALA A 152 -8.81 6.55 3.73
N ALA A 153 -8.92 6.14 2.47
CA ALA A 153 -10.06 5.38 1.95
C ALA A 153 -10.01 3.89 2.34
N LEU A 154 -8.91 3.40 2.91
CA LEU A 154 -8.82 2.02 3.39
C LEU A 154 -9.37 1.88 4.81
N PRO A 155 -10.08 0.77 5.12
CA PRO A 155 -10.53 0.48 6.47
C PRO A 155 -9.38 -0.08 7.33
N LEU A 156 -9.40 0.24 8.62
CA LEU A 156 -8.71 -0.56 9.62
C LEU A 156 -9.31 -1.98 9.64
N LEU A 157 -8.45 -2.97 9.75
CA LEU A 157 -8.80 -4.39 9.82
C LEU A 157 -8.81 -4.90 11.27
N THR A 158 -8.27 -4.16 12.23
CA THR A 158 -8.33 -4.57 13.65
C THR A 158 -8.86 -3.46 14.57
N GLY A 159 -9.05 -3.85 15.84
CA GLY A 159 -9.40 -2.94 16.93
C GLY A 159 -10.84 -2.42 16.89
N LYS A 160 -11.14 -1.52 17.84
CA LYS A 160 -12.48 -0.92 18.02
C LYS A 160 -12.98 -0.13 16.80
N ASN A 161 -12.06 0.32 15.95
CA ASN A 161 -12.35 1.11 14.76
C ASN A 161 -12.29 0.27 13.47
N ARG A 162 -12.34 -1.08 13.56
CA ARG A 162 -12.40 -1.94 12.37
C ARG A 162 -13.52 -1.49 11.43
N GLY A 163 -13.22 -1.41 10.13
CA GLY A 163 -14.14 -0.92 9.11
C GLY A 163 -14.20 0.60 8.98
N LYS A 164 -13.51 1.37 9.83
CA LYS A 164 -13.39 2.83 9.71
C LYS A 164 -12.03 3.21 9.12
N SER A 165 -11.96 4.41 8.55
CA SER A 165 -10.67 5.03 8.21
C SER A 165 -9.86 5.23 9.48
N ARG A 166 -8.53 5.12 9.39
CA ARG A 166 -7.63 5.54 10.48
C ARG A 166 -7.89 7.00 10.89
N TYR A 167 -8.36 7.82 9.96
CA TYR A 167 -8.57 9.25 10.13
C TYR A 167 -10.05 9.63 10.35
N VAL A 168 -10.90 8.69 10.78
CA VAL A 168 -12.34 8.94 10.96
C VAL A 168 -12.64 10.13 11.88
N GLU A 169 -11.81 10.37 12.90
CA GLU A 169 -11.97 11.47 13.86
C GLU A 169 -11.81 12.85 13.22
N THR A 170 -11.18 12.94 12.05
CA THR A 170 -11.06 14.22 11.31
C THR A 170 -12.38 14.69 10.73
N GLY A 171 -13.38 13.81 10.62
CA GLY A 171 -14.67 14.08 9.97
C GLY A 171 -14.60 14.25 8.44
N ILE A 172 -13.41 14.30 7.86
CA ILE A 172 -13.17 14.50 6.42
C ILE A 172 -12.97 13.17 5.70
N ASN A 173 -12.44 12.17 6.41
CA ASN A 173 -12.01 10.91 5.84
C ASN A 173 -12.93 9.76 6.26
N SER A 174 -13.23 8.88 5.30
CA SER A 174 -14.03 7.67 5.51
C SER A 174 -13.43 6.51 4.73
N ALA A 175 -13.56 5.30 5.29
CA ALA A 175 -13.24 4.09 4.54
C ALA A 175 -14.27 3.93 3.42
N ARG A 176 -13.79 3.59 2.22
CA ARG A 176 -14.60 3.44 1.00
C ARG A 176 -14.73 1.99 0.55
N THR A 177 -14.21 1.06 1.34
CA THR A 177 -14.37 -0.38 1.15
C THR A 177 -14.48 -1.08 2.51
N SER A 178 -14.90 -2.35 2.50
CA SER A 178 -15.05 -3.13 3.73
C SER A 178 -13.76 -3.86 4.11
N PRO A 179 -13.57 -4.22 5.39
CA PRO A 179 -12.45 -5.05 5.82
C PRO A 179 -12.36 -6.38 5.06
N GLU A 180 -13.50 -6.98 4.72
CA GLU A 180 -13.60 -8.28 4.04
C GLU A 180 -13.05 -8.19 2.62
N VAL A 181 -13.36 -7.11 1.89
CA VAL A 181 -12.79 -6.86 0.55
C VAL A 181 -11.28 -6.67 0.64
N MET A 182 -10.83 -5.88 1.62
CA MET A 182 -9.40 -5.63 1.83
C MET A 182 -8.64 -6.92 2.17
N GLU A 183 -9.15 -7.70 3.13
CA GLU A 183 -8.56 -9.00 3.50
C GLU A 183 -8.55 -9.98 2.32
N ALA A 184 -9.61 -10.04 1.52
CA ALA A 184 -9.65 -10.93 0.35
C ALA A 184 -8.56 -10.59 -0.67
N ILE A 185 -8.37 -9.30 -0.98
CA ILE A 185 -7.30 -8.87 -1.90
C ILE A 185 -5.92 -9.15 -1.32
N LEU A 186 -5.70 -8.85 -0.04
CA LEU A 186 -4.41 -9.13 0.61
C LEU A 186 -4.12 -10.63 0.71
N ARG A 187 -5.13 -11.47 0.95
CA ARG A 187 -4.97 -12.94 0.91
C ARG A 187 -4.67 -13.46 -0.50
N ALA A 188 -4.99 -12.71 -1.55
CA ALA A 188 -4.72 -13.08 -2.95
C ALA A 188 -3.48 -12.37 -3.55
N ARG A 189 -2.58 -11.84 -2.70
CA ARG A 189 -1.41 -11.02 -3.12
C ARG A 189 -0.31 -11.75 -3.89
N SER A 190 -0.38 -13.07 -4.03
CA SER A 190 0.53 -13.85 -4.87
C SER A 190 -0.18 -15.02 -5.55
N VAL A 191 0.39 -15.50 -6.67
CA VAL A 191 -0.13 -16.69 -7.37
C VAL A 191 -0.20 -17.89 -6.43
N ARG A 192 0.78 -18.08 -5.54
CA ARG A 192 0.76 -19.19 -4.58
C ARG A 192 -0.38 -19.06 -3.56
N ASP A 193 -0.67 -17.85 -3.09
CA ASP A 193 -1.78 -17.67 -2.16
C ASP A 193 -3.12 -18.00 -2.82
N VAL A 194 -3.29 -17.64 -4.10
CA VAL A 194 -4.46 -18.00 -4.90
C VAL A 194 -4.55 -19.53 -5.09
N LEU A 195 -3.44 -20.19 -5.44
CA LEU A 195 -3.42 -21.64 -5.62
C LEU A 195 -3.74 -22.39 -4.32
N LEU A 196 -3.12 -21.99 -3.20
CA LEU A 196 -3.42 -22.57 -1.88
C LEU A 196 -4.87 -22.35 -1.47
N ALA A 197 -5.44 -21.17 -1.73
CA ALA A 197 -6.84 -20.90 -1.46
C ALA A 197 -7.79 -21.75 -2.33
N ALA A 198 -7.39 -22.10 -3.56
CA ALA A 198 -8.18 -22.97 -4.44
C ALA A 198 -8.07 -24.46 -4.06
N GLU A 199 -6.92 -24.89 -3.52
CA GLU A 199 -6.71 -26.25 -3.02
C GLU A 199 -7.44 -26.51 -1.70
N LEU A 200 -7.62 -25.48 -0.87
CA LEU A 200 -8.50 -25.54 0.29
C LEU A 200 -9.94 -25.69 -0.20
N LYS A 201 -10.53 -26.87 0.03
CA LYS A 201 -11.98 -27.06 -0.14
C LYS A 201 -12.66 -25.98 0.69
N PRO A 202 -13.49 -25.10 0.10
CA PRO A 202 -14.27 -24.18 0.91
C PRO A 202 -15.06 -25.04 1.90
N ALA A 203 -14.98 -24.71 3.20
CA ALA A 203 -16.02 -25.16 4.11
C ALA A 203 -17.36 -24.81 3.46
N GLN A 204 -18.40 -25.62 3.67
CA GLN A 204 -19.77 -25.32 3.24
C GLN A 204 -20.31 -24.10 4.00
N ALA A 205 -19.66 -22.95 3.85
CA ALA A 205 -20.22 -21.65 4.06
C ALA A 205 -21.18 -21.46 2.90
N GLY A 206 -22.48 -21.36 3.21
CA GLY A 206 -23.58 -21.25 2.27
C GLY A 206 -23.57 -19.96 1.42
N PHE A 207 -22.49 -19.72 0.69
CA PHE A 207 -22.46 -18.80 -0.42
C PHE A 207 -23.02 -19.52 -1.63
N ASN A 208 -24.35 -19.44 -1.78
CA ASN A 208 -24.98 -19.72 -3.07
C ASN A 208 -24.51 -18.65 -4.05
N VAL A 209 -23.38 -18.92 -4.73
CA VAL A 209 -23.11 -18.26 -6.00
C VAL A 209 -24.16 -18.79 -6.96
N SER A 210 -25.31 -18.11 -6.99
CA SER A 210 -26.33 -18.30 -8.02
C SER A 210 -25.62 -18.40 -9.36
N GLY A 211 -25.84 -19.49 -10.09
CA GLY A 211 -25.27 -19.75 -11.42
C GLY A 211 -25.73 -18.78 -12.51
N GLN A 212 -26.05 -17.53 -12.17
CA GLN A 212 -26.58 -16.51 -13.08
C GLN A 212 -25.53 -15.73 -13.88
N ILE A 213 -24.22 -15.95 -13.68
CA ILE A 213 -23.19 -15.22 -14.45
C ILE A 213 -22.70 -15.97 -15.70
N TYR A 214 -23.04 -17.26 -15.85
CA TYR A 214 -22.91 -17.96 -17.13
C TYR A 214 -24.29 -18.33 -17.65
N GLY A 215 -24.92 -17.37 -18.34
CA GLY A 215 -26.06 -17.68 -19.19
C GLY A 215 -25.62 -18.70 -20.24
N ASN A 216 -26.02 -19.96 -20.03
CA ASN A 216 -25.97 -20.96 -21.08
C ASN A 216 -26.76 -20.39 -22.27
N LYS A 217 -26.07 -20.16 -23.40
CA LYS A 217 -26.51 -19.44 -24.61
C LYS A 217 -26.26 -17.91 -24.64
N GLY A 218 -25.00 -17.52 -24.53
CA GLY A 218 -24.30 -16.94 -25.69
C GLY A 218 -24.69 -15.56 -26.23
N HIS A 219 -25.30 -14.63 -25.50
CA HIS A 219 -25.36 -13.20 -25.89
C HIS A 219 -24.97 -12.28 -24.72
N PRO A 220 -24.06 -11.30 -24.90
CA PRO A 220 -23.66 -10.39 -23.83
C PRO A 220 -24.78 -9.40 -23.50
N MET A 221 -25.24 -9.41 -22.25
CA MET A 221 -26.20 -8.42 -21.76
C MET A 221 -25.47 -7.08 -21.54
N ARG A 222 -25.95 -6.03 -22.22
CA ARG A 222 -25.39 -4.68 -22.16
C ARG A 222 -25.75 -4.04 -20.81
N LEU A 223 -24.77 -3.80 -19.94
CA LEU A 223 -25.00 -3.09 -18.67
C LEU A 223 -25.43 -1.64 -18.97
N ALA A 224 -26.62 -1.29 -18.48
CA ALA A 224 -27.20 0.04 -18.63
C ALA A 224 -26.36 1.10 -17.90
N ARG A 225 -26.18 2.25 -18.56
CA ARG A 225 -25.43 3.42 -18.08
C ARG A 225 -26.24 4.13 -16.98
N VAL A 226 -25.77 4.11 -15.72
CA VAL A 226 -26.38 4.88 -14.62
C VAL A 226 -25.69 6.24 -14.47
N ARG A 227 -26.51 7.28 -14.24
CA ARG A 227 -26.17 8.72 -14.27
C ARG A 227 -25.39 9.20 -13.02
N ARG A 228 -24.69 10.33 -13.16
CA ARG A 228 -23.96 11.10 -12.11
C ARG A 228 -24.83 12.17 -11.42
N ALA A 229 -24.29 12.66 -10.28
CA ALA A 229 -24.49 13.96 -9.59
C ALA A 229 -25.75 14.06 -8.70
N ALA A 230 -25.85 14.82 -7.60
CA ALA A 230 -25.08 15.86 -6.88
C ALA A 230 -25.53 15.80 -5.38
N ASP A 231 -24.88 16.37 -4.35
CA ASP A 231 -24.99 17.77 -3.91
C ASP A 231 -24.03 18.05 -2.70
N LEU A 232 -23.62 19.32 -2.55
CA LEU A 232 -22.67 19.88 -1.57
C LEU A 232 -23.34 20.93 -0.63
N ASP A 233 -22.78 21.10 0.58
CA ASP A 233 -22.77 22.27 1.53
C ASP A 233 -24.08 22.75 2.24
N GLY A 234 -24.20 23.10 3.55
CA GLY A 234 -23.64 24.15 4.47
C GLY A 234 -24.74 24.57 5.53
N PRO A 235 -24.65 25.56 6.49
CA PRO A 235 -23.62 26.54 6.90
C PRO A 235 -23.26 26.58 8.43
N SER A 236 -22.42 27.57 8.81
CA SER A 236 -21.70 27.87 10.07
C SER A 236 -22.50 28.56 11.20
N GLN A 237 -22.11 28.35 12.48
CA GLN A 237 -21.95 29.32 13.61
C GLN A 237 -22.37 28.76 15.00
N LEU A 238 -21.48 28.83 16.00
CA LEU A 238 -21.69 29.43 17.34
C LEU A 238 -20.46 29.22 18.25
N ALA A 239 -20.11 30.28 18.99
CA ALA A 239 -18.93 30.41 19.85
C ALA A 239 -19.12 29.81 21.28
N PRO A 240 -18.21 30.08 22.24
CA PRO A 240 -17.48 29.08 23.03
C PRO A 240 -18.24 28.52 24.24
N ARG A 241 -17.87 27.31 24.69
CA ARG A 241 -18.21 26.83 26.05
C ARG A 241 -16.95 26.39 26.79
N ARG A 242 -16.87 26.82 28.05
CA ARG A 242 -15.76 26.73 29.01
C ARG A 242 -15.26 25.30 29.22
N SER A 243 -13.94 25.16 29.31
CA SER A 243 -13.25 23.96 29.79
C SER A 243 -13.50 23.73 31.29
N PRO A 244 -13.65 22.48 31.76
CA PRO A 244 -13.27 22.11 33.12
C PRO A 244 -11.75 21.87 33.17
N SER A 245 -11.06 22.52 34.12
CA SER A 245 -9.64 22.25 34.41
C SER A 245 -9.41 20.79 34.81
N PRO A 246 -8.26 20.20 34.46
CA PRO A 246 -7.85 18.89 34.95
C PRO A 246 -7.33 18.96 36.38
N GLU A 247 -7.74 17.99 37.20
CA GLU A 247 -7.24 17.76 38.56
C GLU A 247 -5.77 17.27 38.53
N PRO A 248 -4.89 17.74 39.45
CA PRO A 248 -3.46 17.45 39.38
C PRO A 248 -3.06 16.09 39.98
N ARG A 249 -2.05 15.46 39.36
CA ARG A 249 -1.41 14.21 39.82
C ARG A 249 -0.64 14.38 41.15
N PRO A 250 -0.64 13.37 42.05
CA PRO A 250 0.11 13.42 43.30
C PRO A 250 1.63 13.29 43.05
N LYS A 251 2.41 14.10 43.78
CA LYS A 251 3.88 14.09 43.80
C LYS A 251 4.37 13.18 44.94
N ASN A 252 5.29 12.27 44.65
CA ASN A 252 6.08 11.60 45.68
C ASN A 252 7.44 12.29 45.85
N LEU A 253 7.66 12.68 47.11
CA LEU A 253 8.86 12.71 47.96
C LEU A 253 10.25 13.07 47.37
N GLU A 254 10.70 14.24 47.84
CA GLU A 254 12.01 14.66 48.35
C GLU A 254 13.20 13.69 48.30
N ILE A 255 14.35 14.24 47.87
CA ILE A 255 15.65 13.96 48.48
C ILE A 255 16.34 15.32 48.70
N GLN A 256 16.87 15.48 49.92
CA GLN A 256 17.60 16.62 50.46
C GLN A 256 18.90 16.91 49.71
#